data_AF-A0A969CJ28-F1
#
_entry.id   AF-A0A969CJ28-F1
#
_cell.length_a   1.000
_cell.length_b   1.000
_cell.length_c   1.000
_cell.angle_alpha   90.00
_cell.angle_beta   90.00
_cell.angle_gamma   90.00
#
_symmetry.space_group_name_H-M   'P 1'
#
loop_
_entity.id
_entity.type
_entity.pdbx_description
1 polymer ?
#
loop_
_entity_poly.entity_id
_entity_poly.type
_entity_poly.pdbx_seq_one_letter_code
_entity_poly.pdbx_strand_id
1 'polypeptide(L)'
;MPTIHIANLRKSRHQLPGVRCDGLRPAFGHRGTPLGNPFHMFDESERDLCIAAFDEFLHEVTDQGAEPSKELIHQIAQKHKVMPNSNYKSFCRDEIMATLEVLGHKSEVTLLCWCHPKPCHCQVLKAYLESQSPAPEQLSLEVP
;
A
#
# COMPACT_ATOMS: atom_id res chain seq x y z
N MET A 1 2.02 14.34 -10.79
CA MET A 1 2.52 13.08 -10.21
C MET A 1 3.16 13.40 -8.86
N PRO A 2 2.73 12.74 -7.76
CA PRO A 2 3.36 12.91 -6.45
C PRO A 2 4.82 12.44 -6.48
N THR A 3 5.71 13.16 -5.79
CA THR A 3 7.01 12.59 -5.43
C THR A 3 6.81 11.62 -4.27
N ILE A 4 7.10 10.34 -4.46
CA ILE A 4 6.84 9.29 -3.46
C ILE A 4 8.12 8.80 -2.81
N HIS A 5 8.19 8.99 -1.49
CA HIS A 5 9.23 8.50 -0.60
C HIS A 5 8.74 7.32 0.23
N ILE A 6 9.65 6.41 0.56
CA ILE A 6 9.39 5.33 1.51
C ILE A 6 10.39 5.49 2.65
N ALA A 7 9.90 5.52 3.89
CA ALA A 7 10.74 5.68 5.06
C ALA A 7 10.42 4.65 6.15
N ASN A 8 11.40 4.40 7.01
CA ASN A 8 11.22 3.48 8.13
C ASN A 8 10.36 4.13 9.22
N LEU A 9 9.26 3.47 9.59
CA LEU A 9 8.32 3.99 10.60
C LEU A 9 8.96 4.12 11.99
N ARG A 10 9.83 3.19 12.43
CA ARG A 10 10.49 3.26 13.75
C ARG A 10 11.33 4.52 13.91
N LYS A 11 12.06 4.88 12.85
CA LYS A 11 12.97 6.02 12.82
C LYS A 11 12.23 7.35 12.63
N SER A 12 11.07 7.31 11.97
CA SER A 12 10.37 8.52 11.51
C SER A 12 9.10 8.84 12.29
N ARG A 13 8.69 8.00 13.26
CA ARG A 13 7.41 8.10 13.99
C ARG A 13 7.11 9.47 14.61
N HIS A 14 8.15 10.26 14.88
CA HIS A 14 8.08 11.57 15.54
C HIS A 14 8.61 12.72 14.68
N GLN A 15 9.12 12.44 13.47
CA GLN A 15 9.95 13.37 12.71
C GLN A 15 9.44 13.68 11.30
N LEU A 16 8.62 12.81 10.70
CA LEU A 16 8.12 13.03 9.33
C LEU A 16 6.58 12.92 9.28
N PRO A 17 5.88 13.91 8.70
CA PRO A 17 4.49 13.72 8.28
C PRO A 17 4.47 12.65 7.19
N GLY A 18 3.76 11.54 7.43
CA GLY A 18 3.73 10.43 6.50
C GLY A 18 2.54 9.51 6.70
N VAL A 19 2.18 8.78 5.65
CA VAL A 19 1.12 7.79 5.68
C VAL A 19 1.67 6.52 6.28
N ARG A 20 1.13 6.11 7.42
CA ARG A 20 1.44 4.81 8.00
C ARG A 20 0.86 3.71 7.12
N CYS A 21 1.64 2.67 6.87
CA CYS A 21 1.19 1.48 6.14
C CYS A 21 1.32 0.23 7.02
N ASP A 22 1.31 0.38 8.35
CA ASP A 22 1.25 -0.76 9.24
C ASP A 22 -0.21 -1.19 9.48
N GLY A 23 -0.50 -2.47 9.20
CA GLY A 23 -1.82 -3.08 9.42
C GLY A 23 -2.15 -3.33 10.90
N LEU A 24 -1.41 -2.74 11.84
CA LEU A 24 -1.58 -2.94 13.27
C LEU A 24 -2.57 -1.93 13.85
N ARG A 25 -3.50 -2.42 14.68
CA ARG A 25 -4.15 -1.55 15.67
C ARG A 25 -3.06 -0.99 16.59
N PRO A 26 -2.98 0.33 16.79
CA PRO A 26 -2.22 0.86 17.89
C PRO A 26 -2.99 0.59 19.18
N ALA A 27 -2.28 0.18 20.22
CA ALA A 27 -2.63 0.66 21.54
C ALA A 27 -2.72 2.20 21.45
N PHE A 28 -3.80 2.81 21.93
CA PHE A 28 -4.05 4.27 21.93
C PHE A 28 -4.67 4.91 20.66
N GLY A 29 -5.58 4.23 19.97
CA GLY A 29 -6.68 4.92 19.27
C GLY A 29 -6.42 5.47 17.86
N HIS A 30 -5.27 5.23 17.23
CA HIS A 30 -5.20 5.38 15.76
C HIS A 30 -5.94 4.21 15.09
N ARG A 31 -6.69 4.50 14.03
CA ARG A 31 -7.34 3.48 13.22
C ARG A 31 -6.22 2.88 12.35
N GLY A 32 -6.19 1.56 12.17
CA GLY A 32 -5.33 0.95 11.14
C GLY A 32 -5.51 1.69 9.81
N THR A 33 -4.56 1.59 8.90
CA THR A 33 -4.65 2.32 7.64
C THR A 33 -5.23 1.44 6.53
N PRO A 34 -6.09 1.98 5.64
CA PRO A 34 -6.58 1.26 4.46
C PRO A 34 -5.47 0.68 3.58
N LEU A 35 -4.27 1.26 3.65
CA LEU A 35 -3.08 0.85 2.89
C LEU A 35 -2.12 -0.06 3.68
N GLY A 36 -2.57 -0.61 4.81
CA GLY A 36 -1.77 -1.55 5.60
C GLY A 36 -1.67 -2.92 4.92
N ASN A 37 -0.61 -3.67 5.21
CA ASN A 37 -0.49 -5.03 4.68
C ASN A 37 -1.44 -6.01 5.41
N PRO A 38 -2.37 -6.69 4.70
CA PRO A 38 -3.23 -7.73 5.27
C PRO A 38 -2.52 -9.08 5.43
N PHE A 39 -1.27 -9.22 4.97
CA PHE A 39 -0.47 -10.44 5.11
C PHE A 39 0.62 -10.26 6.16
N HIS A 40 0.76 -11.26 7.04
CA HIS A 40 1.75 -11.26 8.10
C HIS A 40 3.03 -11.96 7.61
N MET A 41 4.18 -11.32 7.85
CA MET A 41 5.52 -11.86 7.57
C MET A 41 6.11 -12.33 8.90
N PHE A 42 6.26 -13.64 9.10
CA PHE A 42 6.85 -14.24 10.30
C PHE A 42 8.37 -14.31 10.21
N ASP A 43 8.88 -14.60 9.01
CA ASP A 43 10.31 -14.73 8.74
C ASP A 43 10.73 -13.89 7.54
N GLU A 44 12.01 -13.51 7.49
CA GLU A 44 12.55 -12.74 6.37
C GLU A 44 12.49 -13.50 5.03
N SER A 45 12.49 -14.84 5.05
CA SER A 45 12.31 -15.67 3.86
C SER A 45 10.92 -15.51 3.21
N GLU A 46 9.92 -15.04 3.96
CA GLU A 46 8.55 -14.82 3.45
C GLU A 46 8.37 -13.45 2.81
N ARG A 47 9.39 -12.56 2.88
CA ARG A 47 9.29 -11.16 2.43
C ARG A 47 8.75 -11.04 1.02
N ASP A 48 9.35 -11.76 0.08
CA ASP A 48 8.98 -11.67 -1.34
C ASP A 48 7.57 -12.23 -1.58
N LEU A 49 7.19 -13.28 -0.84
CA LEU A 49 5.85 -13.86 -0.88
C LEU A 49 4.81 -12.88 -0.34
N CYS A 50 5.10 -12.17 0.76
CA CYS A 50 4.20 -11.17 1.32
C CYS A 50 4.05 -9.95 0.40
N ILE A 51 5.12 -9.54 -0.29
CA ILE A 51 5.07 -8.45 -1.27
C ILE A 51 4.22 -8.87 -2.46
N ALA A 52 4.43 -10.07 -3.00
CA ALA A 52 3.64 -10.61 -4.12
C ALA A 52 2.16 -10.79 -3.75
N ALA A 53 1.86 -11.26 -2.53
CA ALA A 53 0.49 -11.35 -2.04
C ALA A 53 -0.18 -9.98 -1.94
N PHE A 54 0.56 -8.97 -1.46
CA PHE A 54 0.05 -7.60 -1.38
C PHE A 54 -0.18 -6.98 -2.76
N ASP A 55 0.71 -7.23 -3.72
CA ASP A 55 0.57 -6.80 -5.11
C ASP A 55 -0.72 -7.35 -5.75
N GLU A 56 -0.95 -8.66 -5.61
CA GLU A 56 -2.18 -9.28 -6.08
C GLU A 56 -3.41 -8.71 -5.36
N PHE A 57 -3.35 -8.55 -4.03
CA PHE A 57 -4.45 -7.96 -3.27
C PHE A 57 -4.79 -6.55 -3.74
N LEU A 58 -3.78 -5.71 -3.98
CA LEU A 58 -4.00 -4.35 -4.44
C LEU A 58 -4.67 -4.38 -5.81
N HIS A 59 -4.14 -5.16 -6.75
CA HIS A 59 -4.71 -5.31 -8.10
C HIS A 59 -6.16 -5.81 -8.10
N GLU A 60 -6.49 -6.81 -7.28
CA GLU A 60 -7.88 -7.29 -7.15
C GLU A 60 -8.82 -6.17 -6.67
N VAL A 61 -8.38 -5.36 -5.70
CA VAL A 61 -9.20 -4.27 -5.15
C VAL A 61 -9.30 -3.09 -6.13
N THR A 62 -8.19 -2.71 -6.76
CA THR A 62 -8.11 -1.52 -7.62
C THR A 62 -8.67 -1.79 -9.02
N ASP A 63 -8.15 -2.81 -9.69
CA ASP A 63 -8.38 -3.06 -11.12
C ASP A 63 -9.56 -4.01 -11.36
N GLN A 64 -9.73 -5.03 -10.52
CA GLN A 64 -10.86 -5.99 -10.64
C GLN A 64 -12.11 -5.53 -9.88
N GLY A 65 -11.99 -4.50 -9.04
CA GLY A 65 -13.11 -3.96 -8.28
C GLY A 65 -13.58 -4.85 -7.11
N ALA A 66 -12.74 -5.79 -6.66
CA ALA A 66 -13.08 -6.70 -5.58
C ALA A 66 -13.20 -5.99 -4.23
N GLU A 67 -14.12 -6.45 -3.39
CA GLU A 67 -14.16 -6.01 -2.00
C GLU A 67 -13.01 -6.68 -1.21
N PRO A 68 -12.25 -5.94 -0.38
CA PRO A 68 -11.20 -6.45 0.50
C PRO A 68 -11.78 -7.24 1.69
N SER A 69 -12.56 -8.28 1.37
CA SER A 69 -13.21 -9.18 2.32
C SER A 69 -12.19 -10.12 2.98
N LYS A 70 -12.60 -10.76 4.07
CA LYS A 70 -11.76 -11.79 4.70
C LYS A 70 -11.54 -12.95 3.74
N GLU A 71 -12.55 -13.31 2.97
CA GLU A 71 -12.52 -14.39 2.01
C GLU A 71 -11.44 -14.14 0.94
N LEU A 72 -11.39 -12.94 0.36
CA LEU A 72 -10.36 -12.56 -0.60
C LEU A 72 -8.96 -12.64 0.01
N ILE A 73 -8.78 -12.09 1.21
CA ILE A 73 -7.50 -12.13 1.92
C ILE A 73 -7.06 -13.58 2.17
N HIS A 74 -7.97 -14.47 2.58
CA HIS A 74 -7.63 -15.88 2.82
C HIS A 74 -7.28 -16.62 1.52
N GLN A 75 -7.99 -16.35 0.41
CA GLN A 75 -7.70 -16.94 -0.89
C GLN A 75 -6.29 -16.56 -1.39
N ILE A 76 -5.97 -15.26 -1.36
CA ILE A 76 -4.65 -14.77 -1.77
C ILE A 76 -3.57 -15.31 -0.83
N ALA A 77 -3.81 -15.32 0.48
CA ALA A 77 -2.87 -15.85 1.45
C ALA A 77 -2.54 -17.34 1.19
N GLN A 78 -3.56 -18.16 0.92
CA GLN A 78 -3.37 -19.57 0.54
C GLN A 78 -2.58 -19.72 -0.76
N LYS A 79 -2.89 -18.92 -1.78
CA LYS A 79 -2.21 -18.94 -3.09
C LYS A 79 -0.72 -18.62 -2.95
N HIS A 80 -0.38 -17.59 -2.18
CA HIS A 80 0.99 -17.13 -1.98
C HIS A 80 1.73 -17.83 -0.84
N LYS A 81 1.08 -18.79 -0.16
CA LYS A 81 1.62 -19.51 1.00
C LYS A 81 2.07 -18.58 2.13
N VAL A 82 1.30 -17.52 2.36
CA VAL A 82 1.50 -16.58 3.46
C VAL A 82 0.31 -16.65 4.42
N MET A 83 0.44 -16.01 5.57
CA MET A 83 -0.59 -16.00 6.59
C MET A 83 -1.36 -14.68 6.59
N PRO A 84 -2.70 -14.69 6.72
CA PRO A 84 -3.47 -13.48 6.96
C PRO A 84 -3.07 -12.83 8.29
N ASN A 85 -2.96 -11.51 8.29
CA ASN A 85 -2.75 -10.72 9.48
C ASN A 85 -4.08 -10.59 10.25
N SER A 86 -4.21 -11.31 11.36
CA SER A 86 -5.41 -11.29 12.22
C SER A 86 -5.71 -9.91 12.83
N ASN A 87 -4.72 -9.02 12.87
CA ASN A 87 -4.88 -7.65 13.37
C ASN A 87 -5.28 -6.66 12.27
N TYR A 88 -5.29 -7.08 11.00
CA TYR A 88 -5.73 -6.24 9.90
C TYR A 88 -7.21 -5.88 10.07
N LYS A 89 -7.49 -4.58 10.13
CA LYS A 89 -8.86 -4.09 10.11
C LYS A 89 -9.34 -4.14 8.66
N SER A 90 -10.45 -4.83 8.40
CA SER A 90 -11.12 -4.72 7.10
C SER A 90 -11.63 -3.29 6.90
N PHE A 91 -11.33 -2.74 5.73
CA PHE A 91 -11.88 -1.49 5.19
C PHE A 91 -12.79 -1.87 4.03
N CYS A 92 -13.76 -1.03 3.63
CA CYS A 92 -14.42 -1.28 2.35
C CYS A 92 -13.52 -0.82 1.19
N ARG A 93 -13.82 -1.29 -0.02
CA ARG A 93 -13.09 -0.84 -1.22
C ARG A 93 -13.07 0.68 -1.35
N ASP A 94 -14.19 1.36 -1.11
CA ASP A 94 -14.28 2.81 -1.23
C ASP A 94 -13.32 3.56 -0.29
N GLU A 95 -13.09 3.06 0.93
CA GLU A 95 -12.12 3.65 1.86
C GLU A 95 -10.68 3.51 1.33
N ILE A 96 -10.36 2.37 0.70
CA ILE A 96 -9.05 2.14 0.08
C ILE A 96 -8.87 3.07 -1.13
N MET A 97 -9.84 3.08 -2.04
CA MET A 97 -9.81 3.90 -3.27
C MET A 97 -9.74 5.39 -2.95
N ALA A 98 -10.57 5.89 -2.03
CA ALA A 98 -10.53 7.29 -1.61
C ALA A 98 -9.18 7.66 -0.98
N THR A 99 -8.56 6.74 -0.24
CA THR A 99 -7.22 6.97 0.31
C THR A 99 -6.18 7.07 -0.82
N LEU A 100 -6.21 6.15 -1.79
CA LEU A 100 -5.29 6.16 -2.93
C LEU A 100 -5.44 7.43 -3.77
N GLU A 101 -6.67 7.86 -4.06
CA GLU A 101 -6.98 9.09 -4.78
C GLU A 101 -6.42 10.32 -4.07
N VAL A 102 -6.66 10.45 -2.76
CA VAL A 102 -6.11 11.54 -1.94
C VAL A 102 -4.58 11.56 -1.98
N LEU A 103 -3.90 10.41 -2.04
CA LEU A 103 -2.45 10.36 -2.16
C LEU A 103 -1.97 10.71 -3.57
N GLY A 104 -2.70 10.29 -4.62
CA GLY A 104 -2.40 10.63 -6.01
C GLY A 104 -2.43 12.14 -6.30
N HIS A 105 -3.25 12.90 -5.57
CA HIS A 105 -3.35 14.35 -5.73
C HIS A 105 -2.33 15.18 -4.94
N LYS A 106 -1.51 14.56 -4.08
CA LYS A 106 -0.49 15.29 -3.31
C LYS A 106 0.73 15.60 -4.18
N SER A 107 1.45 16.67 -3.85
CA SER A 107 2.76 16.96 -4.47
C SER A 107 3.85 16.02 -3.96
N GLU A 108 3.76 15.63 -2.69
CA GLU A 108 4.73 14.77 -2.01
C GLU A 108 4.00 13.79 -1.06
N VAL A 109 4.43 12.53 -1.09
CA VAL A 109 3.88 11.46 -0.25
C VAL A 109 5.04 10.69 0.37
N THR A 110 5.04 10.55 1.70
CA THR A 110 5.94 9.62 2.39
C THR A 110 5.15 8.44 2.93
N LEU A 111 5.42 7.23 2.42
CA LEU A 111 4.87 5.97 2.92
C LEU A 111 5.77 5.42 4.03
N LEU A 112 5.19 5.07 5.17
CA LEU A 112 5.92 4.64 6.36
C LEU A 112 5.66 3.16 6.64
N CYS A 113 6.73 2.36 6.61
CA CYS A 113 6.69 0.93 6.92
C CYS A 113 7.83 0.51 7.85
N TRP A 114 7.59 -0.49 8.70
CA TRP A 114 8.61 -1.06 9.57
C TRP A 114 9.73 -1.79 8.81
N CYS A 115 9.44 -2.30 7.61
CA CYS A 115 10.36 -3.12 6.81
C CYS A 115 11.48 -2.34 6.10
N HIS A 116 11.25 -1.06 5.77
CA HIS A 116 12.23 -0.24 5.06
C HIS A 116 13.53 -0.14 5.90
N PRO A 117 14.76 -0.29 5.34
CA PRO A 117 15.14 -0.12 3.93
C PRO A 117 15.00 -1.34 3.03
N LYS A 118 14.64 -2.51 3.58
CA LYS A 118 14.42 -3.70 2.75
C LYS A 118 13.14 -3.56 1.90
N PRO A 119 13.01 -4.33 0.81
CA PRO A 119 11.78 -4.38 0.02
C PRO A 119 10.52 -4.62 0.86
N CYS A 120 9.43 -3.92 0.55
CA CYS A 120 8.18 -3.99 1.28
C CYS A 120 6.98 -3.58 0.43
N HIS A 121 5.78 -3.83 0.95
CA HIS A 121 4.51 -3.49 0.28
C HIS A 121 4.36 -2.00 -0.09
N CYS A 122 5.07 -1.06 0.57
CA CYS A 122 5.05 0.34 0.15
C CYS A 122 5.63 0.56 -1.25
N GLN A 123 6.46 -0.36 -1.75
CA GLN A 123 6.96 -0.28 -3.12
C GLN A 123 5.87 -0.60 -4.14
N VAL A 124 4.98 -1.53 -3.81
CA VAL A 124 3.77 -1.82 -4.60
C VAL A 124 2.88 -0.59 -4.64
N LEU A 125 2.56 0.00 -3.48
CA LEU A 125 1.76 1.22 -3.39
C LEU A 125 2.38 2.38 -4.18
N LYS A 126 3.70 2.53 -4.09
CA LYS A 126 4.44 3.54 -4.85
C LYS A 126 4.28 3.31 -6.35
N ALA A 127 4.51 2.10 -6.83
CA ALA A 127 4.39 1.76 -8.25
C ALA A 127 2.96 1.99 -8.76
N TYR A 128 1.95 1.65 -7.97
CA TYR A 128 0.55 1.94 -8.28
C TYR A 128 0.30 3.45 -8.40
N LEU A 129 0.67 4.25 -7.40
CA LEU A 129 0.45 5.69 -7.43
C LEU A 129 1.21 6.40 -8.55
N GLU A 130 2.38 5.89 -8.93
CA GLU A 130 3.15 6.36 -10.09
C GLU A 130 2.47 6.00 -11.42
N SER A 131 1.84 4.82 -11.53
CA SER A 131 1.15 4.37 -12.75
C SER A 131 -0.19 5.07 -13.00
N GLN A 132 -0.86 5.57 -11.96
CA GLN A 132 -2.13 6.32 -12.08
C GLN A 132 -1.96 7.74 -12.66
N SER A 133 -0.72 8.22 -12.85
CA SER A 133 -0.48 9.51 -13.50
C SER A 133 -0.36 9.32 -15.01
N PRO A 134 -1.11 10.04 -15.86
CA PRO A 134 -0.80 10.08 -17.29
C PRO A 134 0.63 10.60 -17.46
N ALA A 135 1.41 9.96 -18.35
CA ALA A 135 2.65 10.55 -18.82
C ALA A 135 2.38 11.98 -19.30
N PRO A 136 3.29 12.95 -19.09
CA PRO A 136 3.09 14.28 -19.63
C PRO A 136 2.85 14.13 -21.14
N GLU A 137 1.66 14.54 -21.59
CA GLU A 137 1.33 14.68 -23.01
C GLU A 137 2.52 15.38 -23.65
N GLN A 138 3.20 14.68 -24.56
CA GLN A 138 4.14 15.35 -25.42
C GLN A 138 3.33 16.36 -26.22
N LEU A 139 3.39 17.63 -25.82
CA LEU A 139 2.98 18.75 -26.64
C LEU A 139 3.78 18.66 -27.94
N SER A 140 3.23 17.97 -28.93
CA SER A 140 3.59 18.15 -30.32
C SER A 140 3.18 19.58 -30.66
N LEU A 141 4.14 20.49 -30.54
CA LEU A 141 4.11 21.80 -31.17
C LEU A 141 4.07 21.57 -32.68
N GLU A 142 2.87 21.44 -33.23
CA GLU A 142 2.66 21.72 -34.65
C GLU A 142 2.83 23.24 -34.82
N VAL A 143 4.03 23.60 -35.28
CA VAL A 143 4.36 24.97 -35.70
C VAL A 143 3.65 25.21 -37.04
N PRO A 144 2.93 26.33 -37.21
CA PRO A 144 2.08 26.62 -38.36
C PRO A 144 2.81 26.74 -39.70
#